data_AF-A0A7Y5SI21-F1
#
_entry.id   AF-A0A7Y5SI21-F1
#
_cell.length_a   1.000
_cell.length_b   1.000
_cell.length_c   1.000
_cell.angle_alpha   90.00
_cell.angle_beta   90.00
_cell.angle_gamma   90.00
#
_symmetry.space_group_name_H-M   'P 1'
#
loop_
_entity.id
_entity.type
_entity.pdbx_description
1 polymer ?
#
loop_
_entity_poly.entity_id
_entity_poly.type
_entity_poly.pdbx_seq_one_letter_code
_entity_poly.pdbx_strand_id
1 'polypeptide(L)' 'MIWSSPTELFCEISNGIHDRSPFPYTFFYGLTNGTFAYVPTEAEWRLKGSETDICLFTPSAEKDLTEAVVEYLLAHQ' A
#
# COMPACT_ATOMS: atom_id res chain seq x y z
N MET A 1 10.81 -10.20 -5.75
CA MET A 1 10.83 -9.56 -4.43
C MET A 1 9.48 -9.77 -3.74
N ILE A 2 9.49 -10.02 -2.43
CA ILE A 2 8.29 -10.00 -1.59
C ILE A 2 8.46 -8.85 -0.62
N TRP A 3 7.45 -7.98 -0.52
CA TRP A 3 7.39 -6.94 0.51
C TRP A 3 6.05 -7.06 1.24
N SER A 4 6.02 -6.57 2.47
CA SER A 4 4.88 -6.77 3.34
C SER A 4 4.58 -5.52 4.16
N SER A 5 3.33 -5.38 4.58
CA SER A 5 2.89 -4.33 5.49
C SER A 5 1.92 -4.89 6.54
N PRO A 6 1.73 -4.19 7.67
CA PRO A 6 0.68 -4.49 8.65
C PRO A 6 -0.71 -4.01 8.21
N THR A 7 -0.97 -3.82 6.91
CA THR A 7 -2.24 -3.26 6.40
C THR A 7 -2.85 -4.15 5.32
N GLU A 8 -4.16 -4.04 5.16
CA GLU A 8 -4.88 -4.46 3.96
C GLU A 8 -4.88 -3.29 2.97
N LEU A 9 -4.31 -3.50 1.79
CA LEU A 9 -4.25 -2.48 0.74
C LEU A 9 -5.38 -2.69 -0.26
N PHE A 10 -5.90 -1.58 -0.79
CA PHE A 10 -6.62 -1.61 -2.06
C PHE A 10 -5.67 -2.06 -3.17
N CYS A 11 -6.17 -2.86 -4.11
CA CYS A 11 -5.31 -3.57 -5.06
C CYS A 11 -4.56 -2.60 -5.98
N GLU A 12 -5.15 -1.45 -6.29
CA GLU A 12 -4.57 -0.34 -7.06
C GLU A 12 -3.23 0.11 -6.48
N ILE A 13 -3.12 0.18 -5.15
CA ILE A 13 -1.89 0.59 -4.47
C ILE A 13 -0.80 -0.45 -4.70
N SER A 14 -1.11 -1.72 -4.44
CA SER A 14 -0.14 -2.82 -4.60
C SER A 14 0.29 -3.03 -6.06
N ASN A 15 -0.65 -2.86 -7.01
CA ASN A 15 -0.38 -2.93 -8.44
C ASN A 15 0.46 -1.74 -8.90
N GLY A 16 0.17 -0.53 -8.42
CA GLY A 16 0.97 0.65 -8.72
C GLY A 16 2.42 0.57 -8.20
N ILE A 17 2.67 -0.18 -7.13
CA ILE A 17 4.03 -0.50 -6.66
C ILE A 17 4.65 -1.60 -7.54
N HIS A 18 3.89 -2.63 -7.90
CA HIS A 18 4.34 -3.69 -8.82
C HIS A 18 4.83 -3.10 -10.15
N ASP A 19 4.05 -2.21 -10.76
CA ASP A 19 4.35 -1.60 -12.06
C ASP A 19 5.64 -0.74 -12.06
N ARG A 20 6.06 -0.26 -10.89
CA ARG A 20 7.29 0.54 -10.70
C ARG A 20 8.46 -0.25 -10.14
N SER A 21 8.26 -1.53 -9.87
CA SER A 21 9.29 -2.36 -9.25
C SER A 21 10.42 -2.68 -10.25
N PRO A 22 11.70 -2.62 -9.84
CA PRO A 22 12.81 -3.05 -10.69
C PRO A 22 12.93 -4.59 -10.80
N PHE A 23 12.17 -5.35 -9.99
CA PHE A 23 12.22 -6.80 -10.00
C PHE A 23 11.17 -7.38 -10.96
N PRO A 24 11.50 -8.45 -11.72
CA PRO A 24 10.57 -9.05 -12.69
C PRO A 24 9.32 -9.66 -12.05
N TYR A 25 9.39 -10.01 -10.77
CA TYR A 25 8.27 -10.50 -9.97
C TYR A 25 8.26 -9.79 -8.63
N THR A 26 7.22 -9.02 -8.36
CA THR A 26 7.04 -8.30 -7.10
C THR A 26 5.67 -8.61 -6.51
N PHE A 27 5.68 -9.19 -5.32
CA PHE A 27 4.49 -9.62 -4.60
C PHE A 27 4.33 -8.83 -3.30
N PHE A 28 3.09 -8.44 -3.02
CA PHE A 28 2.69 -7.84 -1.76
C PHE A 28 2.06 -8.91 -0.86
N TYR A 29 2.40 -8.89 0.43
CA TYR A 29 1.76 -9.71 1.45
C TYR A 29 1.31 -8.84 2.63
N GLY A 30 0.00 -8.66 2.78
CA GLY A 30 -0.60 -7.82 3.81
C GLY A 30 -0.72 -8.49 5.18
N LEU A 31 -1.18 -7.72 6.17
CA LEU A 31 -1.42 -8.18 7.55
C LEU A 31 -0.22 -8.88 8.21
N THR A 32 0.99 -8.42 7.91
CA THR A 32 2.23 -8.92 8.53
C THR A 32 2.68 -8.03 9.66
N ASN A 33 3.30 -8.63 10.69
CA ASN A 33 3.86 -7.90 11.83
C ASN A 33 2.82 -7.09 12.63
N GLY A 34 1.53 -7.43 12.53
CA GLY A 34 0.41 -6.75 13.18
C GLY A 34 -0.70 -6.36 12.20
N THR A 35 -1.64 -5.54 12.66
CA THR A 35 -2.71 -4.99 11.81
C THR A 35 -2.99 -3.52 12.14
N PHE A 36 -3.11 -2.71 11.10
CA PHE A 36 -3.65 -1.35 11.12
C PHE A 36 -4.91 -1.24 10.24
N ALA A 37 -5.63 -2.35 10.06
CA ALA A 37 -6.79 -2.46 9.17
C ALA A 37 -6.43 -2.04 7.73
N TYR A 38 -7.15 -1.06 7.17
CA TYR A 38 -7.08 -0.71 5.75
C TYR A 38 -6.18 0.48 5.46
N VAL A 39 -5.59 0.48 4.27
CA VAL A 39 -5.13 1.68 3.56
C VAL A 39 -5.88 1.73 2.22
N PRO A 40 -6.96 2.54 2.15
CA PRO A 40 -7.69 2.80 0.90
C PRO A 40 -6.90 3.72 -0.03
N THR A 41 -7.33 3.80 -1.30
CA THR A 41 -6.88 4.85 -2.21
C THR A 41 -7.40 6.22 -1.75
N GLU A 42 -6.69 7.31 -2.06
CA GLU A 42 -7.08 8.70 -1.77
C GLU A 42 -8.45 9.03 -2.39
N ALA A 43 -8.73 8.48 -3.57
CA ALA A 43 -10.01 8.68 -4.26
C ALA A 43 -11.19 8.09 -3.46
N GLU A 44 -11.00 6.96 -2.77
CA GLU A 44 -12.04 6.25 -2.04
C GLU A 44 -12.57 7.05 -0.84
N TRP A 45 -11.74 7.94 -0.28
CA TRP A 45 -12.14 8.83 0.82
C TRP A 45 -13.34 9.72 0.48
N ARG A 46 -13.60 9.98 -0.80
CA ARG A 46 -14.77 10.75 -1.26
C ARG A 46 -16.05 9.92 -1.25
N LEU A 47 -15.94 8.61 -1.47
CA LEU A 47 -17.07 7.69 -1.55
C LEU A 47 -17.54 7.26 -0.18
N LYS A 48 -16.62 7.21 0.80
CA LYS A 48 -16.83 6.71 2.17
C LYS A 48 -17.24 5.25 2.19
N GLY A 49 -16.86 4.53 3.24
CA GLY A 49 -17.15 3.12 3.41
C GLY A 49 -16.50 2.58 4.67
N SER A 50 -16.78 1.33 5.01
CA SER A 50 -16.20 0.66 6.19
C SER A 50 -14.67 0.78 6.23
N GLU A 51 -14.03 0.65 5.07
CA GLU A 51 -12.59 0.64 4.88
C GLU A 51 -11.97 2.03 5.13
N THR A 52 -12.67 3.11 4.78
CA THR A 52 -12.23 4.48 5.09
C THR A 52 -12.61 4.89 6.51
N ASP A 53 -13.72 4.39 7.04
CA ASP A 53 -14.25 4.76 8.35
C ASP A 53 -13.42 4.19 9.51
N ILE A 54 -12.78 3.02 9.31
CA ILE A 54 -11.89 2.39 10.30
C ILE A 54 -10.40 2.60 9.98
N CYS A 55 -10.08 3.29 8.89
CA CYS A 55 -8.70 3.61 8.52
C CYS A 55 -8.06 4.50 9.59
N LEU A 56 -6.87 4.12 10.06
CA LEU A 56 -6.13 4.87 11.07
C LEU A 56 -5.30 6.02 10.50
N PHE A 57 -5.21 6.11 9.17
CA PHE A 57 -4.34 7.03 8.46
C PHE A 57 -5.14 8.14 7.76
N THR A 58 -4.42 9.11 7.21
CA THR A 58 -5.02 10.18 6.38
C THR A 58 -5.12 9.74 4.92
N PRO A 59 -5.87 10.46 4.06
CA PRO A 59 -5.93 10.16 2.63
C PRO A 59 -4.55 10.12 1.93
N SER A 60 -3.56 10.85 2.44
CA SER A 60 -2.19 10.85 1.91
C SER A 60 -1.46 9.51 2.07
N ALA A 61 -1.99 8.57 2.87
CA ALA A 61 -1.33 7.30 3.16
C ALA A 61 -1.09 6.45 1.91
N GLU A 62 -1.97 6.51 0.90
CA GLU A 62 -1.73 5.87 -0.40
C GLU A 62 -0.40 6.33 -0.97
N LYS A 63 -0.23 7.64 -1.13
CA LYS A 63 0.97 8.24 -1.70
C LYS A 63 2.21 7.97 -0.84
N ASP A 64 2.11 8.23 0.45
CA ASP A 64 3.25 8.15 1.37
C ASP A 64 3.82 6.72 1.44
N LEU A 65 2.94 5.72 1.57
CA LEU A 65 3.36 4.31 1.57
C LEU A 65 3.97 3.92 0.22
N THR A 66 3.30 4.32 -0.85
CA THR A 66 3.67 3.96 -2.21
C THR A 66 5.05 4.47 -2.60
N GLU A 67 5.33 5.75 -2.35
CA GLU A 67 6.64 6.33 -2.65
C GLU A 67 7.73 5.73 -1.75
N ALA A 68 7.47 5.54 -0.46
CA ALA A 68 8.43 4.94 0.46
C ALA A 68 8.83 3.52 0.05
N VAL A 69 7.86 2.70 -0.37
CA VAL A 69 8.14 1.34 -0.86
C VAL A 69 8.92 1.40 -2.17
N VAL A 70 8.47 2.17 -3.16
CA VAL A 70 9.16 2.26 -4.46
C VAL A 70 10.59 2.76 -4.32
N GLU A 71 10.83 3.81 -3.53
CA GLU A 71 12.17 4.31 -3.22
C GLU A 71 13.04 3.20 -2.59
N TYR A 72 12.49 2.44 -1.65
CA TYR A 72 13.21 1.31 -1.04
C TYR A 72 13.56 0.23 -2.07
N LEU A 73 12.61 -0.15 -2.94
CA LEU A 73 12.83 -1.16 -3.98
C LEU A 73 13.92 -0.72 -4.97
N LEU A 74 13.90 0.54 -5.40
CA LEU A 74 14.87 1.10 -6.34
C LEU A 74 16.27 1.23 -5.74
N ALA A 75 16.36 1.52 -4.44
CA ALA A 75 17.64 1.62 -3.72
C ALA A 75 18.31 0.26 -3.47
N HIS A 76 17.57 -0.85 -3.58
CA HIS A 76 18.03 -2.20 -3.25
C HIS A 76 17.88 -3.20 -4.41
N GLN A 77 17.92 -2.69 -5.65
CA GLN A 77 17.90 -3.51 -6.88
C GLN A 77 19.19 -4.32 -7.08
#